data_AF-A0A4Y9JRZ5-F1
#
_entry.id   AF-A0A4Y9JRZ5-F1
#
_cell.length_a   1.000
_cell.length_b   1.000
_cell.length_c   1.000
_cell.angle_alpha   90.00
_cell.angle_beta   90.00
_cell.angle_gamma   90.00
#
_symmetry.space_group_name_H-M   'P 1'
#
loop_
_entity.id
_entity.type
_entity.pdbx_description
1 polymer ?
#
loop_
_entity_poly.entity_id
_entity_poly.type
_entity_poly.pdbx_seq_one_letter_code
_entity_poly.pdbx_strand_id
1 'polypeptide(L)'
;MQALTANIKFKKIEDNLIWGYEDLKNVHYARDDIVKEKGYSFKGMSGGAIFLYRKPGSIDIKKIDNPIDFFDNMFLFLGIGIEHRNQKDVIGIHRDYIIEKLDILIEDVKIHYFNNKT
;
A
#
# COMPACT_ATOMS: atom_id res chain seq x y z
N MET A 1 9.05 13.92 -0.45
CA MET A 1 7.64 13.46 -0.45
C MET A 1 7.57 12.26 0.47
N GLN A 2 6.93 12.36 1.64
CA GLN A 2 6.76 11.21 2.54
C GLN A 2 5.63 10.34 1.96
N ALA A 3 5.92 9.12 1.56
CA ALA A 3 4.87 8.15 1.24
C ALA A 3 4.09 7.88 2.54
N LEU A 4 2.83 8.32 2.61
CA LEU A 4 1.95 7.98 3.71
C LEU A 4 1.60 6.49 3.59
N THR A 5 2.29 5.64 4.35
CA THR A 5 1.94 4.23 4.48
C THR A 5 0.77 4.10 5.43
N ALA A 6 -0.36 3.61 4.91
CA ALA A 6 -1.54 3.31 5.71
C ALA A 6 -1.25 2.11 6.61
N ASN A 7 -1.06 2.33 7.92
CA ASN A 7 -1.00 1.24 8.89
C ASN A 7 -2.43 0.75 9.13
N ILE A 8 -2.94 -0.02 8.17
CA ILE A 8 -4.28 -0.61 8.23
C ILE A 8 -4.22 -1.96 8.92
N LYS A 9 -5.22 -2.24 9.75
CA LYS A 9 -5.47 -3.61 10.19
C LYS A 9 -6.27 -4.31 9.10
N PHE A 10 -5.62 -5.25 8.45
CA PHE A 10 -6.20 -6.04 7.37
C PHE A 10 -7.44 -6.81 7.85
N LYS A 11 -8.51 -6.77 7.07
CA LYS A 11 -9.76 -7.49 7.37
C LYS A 11 -9.99 -8.63 6.38
N LYS A 12 -10.01 -8.34 5.07
CA LYS A 12 -10.20 -9.34 4.01
C LYS A 12 -9.83 -8.79 2.63
N ILE A 13 -9.66 -9.71 1.68
CA ILE A 13 -9.68 -9.44 0.23
C ILE A 13 -10.91 -10.16 -0.33
N GLU A 14 -11.73 -9.46 -1.10
CA GLU A 14 -12.91 -10.00 -1.78
C GLU A 14 -13.21 -9.15 -3.00
N ASP A 15 -13.55 -9.77 -4.14
CA ASP A 15 -13.90 -9.09 -5.39
C ASP A 15 -12.90 -8.00 -5.82
N ASN A 16 -11.60 -8.33 -5.76
CA ASN A 16 -10.50 -7.39 -6.04
C ASN A 16 -10.44 -6.15 -5.13
N LEU A 17 -11.18 -6.15 -4.02
CA LEU A 17 -11.14 -5.10 -3.02
C LEU A 17 -10.41 -5.56 -1.77
N ILE A 18 -9.58 -4.67 -1.23
CA ILE A 18 -8.97 -4.80 0.09
C ILE A 18 -9.86 -4.06 1.07
N TRP A 19 -10.20 -4.74 2.16
CA TRP A 19 -10.89 -4.15 3.29
C TRP A 19 -9.95 -4.16 4.48
N GLY A 20 -9.84 -3.02 5.14
CA GLY A 20 -9.12 -2.88 6.39
C GLY A 20 -9.80 -1.87 7.29
N TYR A 21 -9.28 -1.75 8.50
CA TYR A 21 -9.67 -0.66 9.39
C TYR A 21 -8.46 0.11 9.89
N GLU A 22 -8.64 1.41 10.00
CA GLU A 22 -7.73 2.36 10.61
C GLU A 22 -7.82 2.23 12.13
N ASP A 23 -6.70 1.91 12.76
CA ASP A 23 -6.53 2.03 14.20
C ASP A 23 -5.45 3.08 14.48
N LEU A 24 -5.88 4.31 14.77
CA LEU A 24 -4.99 5.39 15.12
C LEU A 24 -4.55 5.37 16.58
N LYS A 25 -4.95 4.38 17.37
CA LYS A 25 -4.55 4.35 18.79
C LYS A 25 -3.16 3.75 18.94
N ASN A 26 -2.29 4.45 19.67
CA ASN A 26 -0.95 3.97 20.03
C ASN A 26 -0.12 3.52 18.82
N VAL A 27 -0.04 4.37 17.80
CA VAL A 27 0.69 4.07 16.56
C VAL A 27 2.20 4.24 16.75
N HIS A 28 2.95 3.39 16.08
CA HIS A 28 4.41 3.43 16.05
C HIS A 28 4.89 3.72 14.63
N TYR A 29 5.73 4.74 14.48
CA TYR A 29 6.29 5.14 13.19
C TYR A 29 7.71 4.60 13.04
N ALA A 30 7.88 3.63 12.14
CA ALA A 30 9.11 2.87 11.97
C ALA A 30 10.37 3.70 11.68
N ARG A 31 10.23 4.88 11.07
CA ARG A 31 11.38 5.71 10.67
C ARG A 31 12.04 6.44 11.84
N ASP A 32 11.27 6.82 12.85
CA ASP A 32 11.71 7.76 13.89
C ASP A 32 11.60 7.17 15.31
N ASP A 33 11.20 5.90 15.43
CA ASP A 33 10.88 5.25 16.71
C ASP A 33 9.86 6.04 17.56
N ILE A 34 9.00 6.82 16.88
CA ILE A 34 8.01 7.68 17.53
C ILE A 34 6.76 6.86 17.84
N VAL A 35 6.40 6.82 19.11
CA VAL A 35 5.08 6.37 19.58
C VAL A 35 4.17 7.58 19.69
N LYS A 36 2.97 7.51 19.09
CA LYS A 36 1.91 8.51 19.29
C LYS A 36 0.65 7.85 19.82
N GLU A 37 0.06 8.43 20.85
CA GLU A 37 -1.24 7.99 21.39
C GLU A 37 -2.34 8.05 20.32
N LYS A 38 -2.26 9.04 19.42
CA LYS A 38 -3.16 9.21 18.28
C LYS A 38 -2.36 9.42 16.99
N GLY A 39 -2.58 8.55 16.01
CA GLY A 39 -2.00 8.64 14.68
C GLY A 39 -2.63 9.74 13.81
N TYR A 40 -2.02 9.99 12.65
CA TYR A 40 -2.54 10.93 11.67
C TYR A 40 -3.80 10.36 11.01
N SER A 41 -4.81 11.21 10.80
CA SER A 41 -6.01 10.80 10.08
C SER A 41 -5.70 10.45 8.63
N PHE A 42 -6.26 9.35 8.15
CA PHE A 42 -6.21 8.94 6.75
C PHE A 42 -7.10 9.75 5.79
N LYS A 43 -7.66 10.89 6.22
CA LYS A 43 -8.36 11.82 5.32
C LYS A 43 -7.40 12.27 4.21
N GLY A 44 -7.76 11.95 2.96
CA GLY A 44 -6.96 12.26 1.77
C GLY A 44 -6.06 11.12 1.26
N MET A 45 -6.18 9.90 1.79
CA MET A 45 -5.41 8.75 1.30
C MET A 45 -6.03 8.00 0.11
N SER A 46 -7.03 8.58 -0.57
CA SER A 46 -7.44 8.06 -1.87
C SER A 46 -6.26 8.21 -2.85
N GLY A 47 -5.89 7.13 -3.53
CA GLY A 47 -4.67 7.04 -4.33
C GLY A 47 -3.41 6.64 -3.54
N GLY A 48 -3.48 6.53 -2.22
CA GLY A 48 -2.36 6.11 -1.37
C GLY A 48 -2.10 4.60 -1.45
N ALA A 49 -0.85 4.18 -1.33
CA ALA A 49 -0.48 2.77 -1.32
C ALA A 49 -0.77 2.12 0.04
N ILE A 50 -1.38 0.93 -0.01
CA ILE A 50 -1.68 0.07 1.12
C ILE A 50 -0.58 -0.99 1.21
N PHE A 51 0.04 -1.08 2.38
CA PHE A 51 1.07 -2.09 2.67
C PHE A 51 0.70 -2.89 3.92
N LEU A 52 1.08 -4.17 3.94
CA LEU A 52 1.19 -4.92 5.19
C LEU A 52 2.60 -4.82 5.71
N TYR A 53 2.70 -4.45 6.98
CA TYR A 53 3.95 -4.51 7.71
C TYR A 53 4.20 -5.93 8.21
N ARG A 54 5.32 -6.53 7.80
CA ARG A 54 5.77 -7.82 8.37
C ARG A 54 6.36 -7.58 9.76
N LYS A 55 5.91 -8.35 10.75
CA LYS A 55 6.29 -8.17 12.16
C LYS A 55 7.82 -8.30 12.34
N PRO A 56 8.48 -7.44 13.15
CA PRO A 56 9.89 -7.57 13.48
C PRO A 56 10.17 -8.94 14.11
N GLY A 57 11.20 -9.63 13.65
CA GLY A 57 11.55 -11.01 14.04
C GLY A 57 11.04 -12.10 13.09
N SER A 58 10.13 -11.77 12.15
CA SER A 58 9.76 -12.66 11.03
C SER A 58 10.78 -12.61 9.89
N ILE A 59 11.72 -11.67 9.96
CA ILE A 59 12.72 -11.38 8.94
C ILE A 59 14.05 -11.20 9.66
N ASP A 60 15.08 -11.87 9.17
CA ASP A 60 16.44 -11.67 9.64
C ASP A 60 17.01 -10.42 8.98
N ILE A 61 16.84 -9.28 9.64
CA ILE A 61 17.33 -7.96 9.21
C ILE A 61 18.84 -7.93 8.94
N LYS A 62 19.62 -8.89 9.47
CA LYS A 62 21.06 -9.01 9.18
C LYS A 62 21.36 -9.59 7.79
N LYS A 63 20.36 -10.11 7.09
CA LYS A 63 20.47 -10.65 5.72
C LYS A 63 19.99 -9.66 4.64
N ILE A 64 19.59 -8.46 5.05
CA ILE A 64 19.12 -7.41 4.16
C ILE A 64 20.32 -6.49 3.91
N ASP A 65 20.98 -6.72 2.78
CA ASP A 65 22.26 -6.07 2.47
C ASP A 65 22.07 -4.70 1.80
N ASN A 66 20.84 -4.32 1.42
CA ASN A 66 20.56 -3.01 0.83
C ASN A 66 19.19 -2.40 1.27
N PRO A 67 19.02 -1.07 1.15
CA PRO A 67 17.79 -0.39 1.57
C PRO A 67 16.53 -0.71 0.74
N ILE A 68 16.68 -1.16 -0.51
CA ILE A 68 15.56 -1.56 -1.37
C ILE A 68 14.99 -2.89 -0.86
N ASP A 69 15.88 -3.84 -0.57
CA ASP A 69 15.53 -5.13 0.03
C ASP A 69 14.85 -4.95 1.39
N PHE A 70 15.21 -3.91 2.16
CA PHE A 70 14.52 -3.59 3.41
C PHE A 70 13.04 -3.31 3.20
N PHE A 71 12.70 -2.45 2.24
CA PHE A 71 11.30 -2.09 1.98
C PHE A 71 10.51 -3.28 1.43
N ASP A 72 11.07 -4.02 0.47
CA ASP A 72 10.38 -5.17 -0.14
C ASP A 72 10.19 -6.32 0.85
N ASN A 73 11.12 -6.52 1.77
CA ASN A 73 10.99 -7.54 2.79
C ASN A 73 10.04 -7.13 3.92
N MET A 74 10.02 -5.84 4.32
CA MET A 74 9.21 -5.38 5.45
C MET A 74 7.80 -4.94 5.09
N PHE A 75 7.59 -4.44 3.87
CA PHE A 75 6.30 -3.91 3.41
C PHE A 75 5.81 -4.70 2.21
N LEU A 76 4.78 -5.51 2.41
CA LEU A 76 4.09 -6.17 1.31
C LEU A 76 3.06 -5.20 0.72
N PHE A 77 3.29 -4.72 -0.49
CA PHE A 77 2.29 -3.95 -1.23
C PHE A 77 1.05 -4.79 -1.47
N LEU A 78 -0.09 -4.31 -0.98
CA LEU A 78 -1.38 -4.96 -1.20
C LEU A 78 -2.17 -4.29 -2.30
N GLY A 79 -2.11 -2.96 -2.42
CA GLY A 79 -2.96 -2.25 -3.37
C GLY A 79 -3.06 -0.74 -3.12
N ILE A 80 -4.07 -0.11 -3.71
CA ILE A 80 -4.26 1.35 -3.65
C ILE A 80 -5.57 1.67 -2.95
N GLY A 81 -5.54 2.52 -1.93
CA GLY A 81 -6.72 3.01 -1.24
C GLY A 81 -7.59 3.85 -2.16
N ILE A 82 -8.91 3.62 -2.15
CA ILE A 82 -9.88 4.38 -2.95
C ILE A 82 -10.85 5.16 -2.08
N GLU A 83 -11.25 4.61 -0.94
CA GLU A 83 -12.28 5.19 -0.10
C GLU A 83 -11.98 5.02 1.39
N HIS A 84 -12.37 6.03 2.16
CA HIS A 84 -12.42 5.98 3.62
C HIS A 84 -13.88 6.14 4.06
N ARG A 85 -14.47 5.06 4.60
CA ARG A 85 -15.86 5.06 5.07
C ARG A 85 -15.93 5.16 6.58
N ASN A 86 -16.92 5.91 7.08
CA ASN A 86 -17.26 6.02 8.50
C ASN A 86 -16.06 6.33 9.43
N GLN A 87 -15.07 7.04 8.89
CA GLN A 87 -13.84 7.47 9.57
C GLN A 87 -12.96 6.32 10.13
N LYS A 88 -13.19 5.07 9.72
CA LYS A 88 -12.42 3.91 10.19
C LYS A 88 -12.20 2.83 9.15
N ASP A 89 -13.16 2.61 8.24
CA ASP A 89 -13.01 1.58 7.23
C ASP A 89 -12.17 2.11 6.07
N VAL A 90 -11.15 1.35 5.69
CA VAL A 90 -10.31 1.63 4.52
C VAL A 90 -10.66 0.60 3.45
N ILE A 91 -11.03 1.09 2.27
CA ILE A 91 -11.30 0.28 1.09
C ILE A 91 -10.23 0.62 0.04
N GLY A 92 -9.62 -0.41 -0.52
CA GLY A 92 -8.65 -0.28 -1.61
C GLY A 92 -8.92 -1.26 -2.73
N ILE A 93 -8.28 -1.02 -3.87
CA ILE A 93 -8.21 -1.97 -4.98
C ILE A 93 -6.99 -2.85 -4.78
N HIS A 94 -7.16 -4.16 -4.93
CA HIS A 94 -6.08 -5.15 -4.82
C HIS A 94 -5.06 -5.02 -5.95
N ARG A 95 -3.79 -5.29 -5.65
CA ARG A 95 -2.65 -5.19 -6.57
C ARG A 95 -2.85 -5.97 -7.87
N ASP A 96 -3.46 -7.15 -7.82
CA ASP A 96 -3.58 -7.99 -9.01
C ASP A 96 -4.51 -7.36 -10.04
N TYR A 97 -5.61 -6.76 -9.58
CA TYR A 97 -6.51 -6.02 -10.46
C TYR A 97 -5.88 -4.73 -10.98
N ILE A 98 -5.05 -4.06 -10.18
CA ILE A 98 -4.29 -2.88 -10.64
C ILE A 98 -3.34 -3.29 -11.77
N ILE A 99 -2.58 -4.36 -11.58
CA ILE A 99 -1.62 -4.87 -12.58
C ILE A 99 -2.36 -5.26 -13.87
N GLU A 100 -3.46 -6.01 -13.75
CA GLU A 100 -4.30 -6.38 -14.90
C GLU A 100 -4.73 -5.14 -15.72
N LYS A 101 -5.20 -4.08 -15.06
CA LYS A 101 -5.61 -2.85 -15.76
C LYS A 101 -4.45 -2.06 -16.35
N LEU A 102 -3.29 -2.08 -15.69
CA LEU A 102 -2.08 -1.45 -16.21
C LEU A 102 -1.55 -2.17 -17.44
N ASP A 103 -1.56 -3.50 -17.46
CA ASP A 103 -1.10 -4.28 -18.61
C ASP A 103 -1.95 -3.99 -19.85
N ILE A 104 -3.28 -3.93 -19.70
CA ILE A 104 -4.20 -3.54 -20.77
C ILE A 104 -3.88 -2.13 -21.28
N LEU A 105 -3.74 -1.16 -20.36
CA LEU A 105 -3.45 0.22 -20.72
C LEU A 105 -2.11 0.37 -21.45
N ILE A 106 -1.08 -0.35 -20.99
CA ILE A 106 0.25 -0.34 -21.62
C ILE A 106 0.17 -0.89 -23.04
N GLU A 107 -0.60 -1.96 -23.26
CA GLU A 107 -0.79 -2.53 -24.59
C GLU A 107 -1.54 -1.57 -25.52
N ASP A 108 -2.61 -0.94 -25.03
CA ASP A 108 -3.35 0.07 -25.80
C ASP A 108 -2.43 1.24 -26.20
N VAL A 109 -1.61 1.74 -25.26
CA VAL A 109 -0.63 2.80 -25.55
C VAL A 109 0.40 2.34 -26.58
N LYS A 110 0.87 1.09 -26.51
CA LYS A 110 1.81 0.54 -27.50
C LYS A 110 1.21 0.55 -28.90
N ILE A 111 0.00 0.03 -29.04
CA ILE A 111 -0.71 -0.03 -30.33
C ILE A 111 -0.89 1.37 -30.91
N HIS A 112 -1.36 2.33 -30.12
CA HIS A 112 -1.71 3.67 -30.62
C HIS A 112 -0.49 4.56 -30.89
N TYR A 113 0.59 4.43 -30.12
CA TYR A 113 1.74 5.34 -30.23
C TYR A 113 2.91 4.78 -31.03
N PHE A 114 3.03 3.46 -31.17
CA PHE A 114 4.18 2.84 -31.83
C PHE A 114 3.84 2.25 -33.21
N ASN A 115 2.59 1.85 -33.48
CA ASN A 115 2.19 1.37 -34.82
C ASN A 115 1.78 2.50 -35.78
N ASN A 116 1.58 3.73 -35.29
CA ASN A 116 1.30 4.91 -36.12
C ASN A 116 2.57 5.64 -36.61
N LYS A 117 3.75 5.03 -36.44
CA LYS A 117 5.06 5.59 -36.86
C LYS A 117 5.71 4.84 -38.03
N THR A 118 4.99 3.94 -38.68
CA THR A 118 5.38 3.25 -39.93
C THR A 118 4.37 3.56 -41.01
#